data_AF-X1ISC6-F1
#
_entry.id   AF-X1ISC6-F1
#
_cell.length_a   1.000
_cell.length_b   1.000
_cell.length_c   1.000
_cell.angle_alpha   90.00
_cell.angle_beta   90.00
_cell.angle_gamma   90.00
#
_symmetry.space_group_name_H-M   'P 1'
#
loop_
_entity.id
_entity.type
_entity.pdbx_description
1 polymer ?
#
loop_
_entity_poly.entity_id
_entity_poly.type
_entity_poly.pdbx_seq_one_letter_code
_entity_poly.pdbx_strand_id
1 'polypeptide(L)'
;MEPEFQEGERLLVNKVVYYFHEPERGDVIIFYPPLNPETVYIKRIIALPGESVEIKEGKVYIYKNGNVIELNEPHYIDPPR
;
A
#
# COMPACT_ATOMS: atom_id res chain seq x y z
N MET A 1 -7.28 6.11 5.91
CA MET A 1 -6.87 6.04 4.50
C MET A 1 -8.13 6.28 3.71
N GLU A 2 -8.55 7.54 3.67
CA GLU A 2 -9.77 7.89 2.96
C GLU A 2 -9.57 7.68 1.45
N PRO A 3 -10.62 7.25 0.72
CA PRO A 3 -12.00 7.08 1.20
C PRO A 3 -12.30 5.73 1.87
N GLU A 4 -11.46 4.71 1.68
CA GLU A 4 -11.78 3.33 2.08
C GLU A 4 -11.77 3.08 3.59
N PHE A 5 -10.92 3.80 4.34
CA PHE A 5 -10.78 3.62 5.78
C PHE A 5 -10.95 4.95 6.50
N GLN A 6 -12.01 5.06 7.28
CA GLN A 6 -12.35 6.27 8.03
C GLN A 6 -11.80 6.25 9.45
N GLU A 7 -11.59 7.43 10.02
CA GLU A 7 -11.18 7.54 11.42
C GLU A 7 -12.26 6.96 12.35
N GLY A 8 -11.84 6.13 13.31
CA GLY A 8 -12.75 5.46 14.27
C GLY A 8 -13.39 4.17 13.77
N GLU A 9 -13.12 3.76 12.52
CA GLU A 9 -13.63 2.51 11.96
C GLU A 9 -12.99 1.28 12.63
N ARG A 10 -13.79 0.22 12.86
CA ARG A 10 -13.32 -1.05 13.42
C ARG A 10 -12.99 -2.01 12.29
N LEU A 11 -11.76 -2.52 12.29
CA LEU A 11 -11.27 -3.42 11.25
C LEU A 11 -11.10 -4.84 11.77
N LEU A 12 -11.46 -5.82 10.94
CA LEU A 12 -11.14 -7.21 11.16
C LEU A 12 -9.89 -7.56 10.37
N VAL A 13 -8.91 -8.17 11.03
CA VAL A 13 -7.58 -8.40 10.48
C VAL A 13 -7.29 -9.89 10.46
N ASN A 14 -6.93 -10.42 9.30
CA ASN A 14 -6.47 -11.79 9.18
C ASN A 14 -4.93 -11.84 9.22
N LYS A 15 -4.36 -12.20 10.37
CA LYS A 15 -2.91 -12.41 10.50
C LYS A 15 -2.45 -13.77 9.96
N VAL A 16 -3.38 -14.72 9.81
CA VAL A 16 -3.07 -16.10 9.45
C VAL A 16 -2.73 -16.23 7.96
N VAL A 17 -3.26 -15.37 7.12
CA VAL A 17 -3.03 -15.38 5.66
C VAL A 17 -1.54 -15.35 5.31
N TYR A 18 -0.74 -14.60 6.06
CA TYR A 18 0.69 -14.45 5.80
C TYR A 18 1.56 -15.62 6.27
N TYR A 19 0.98 -16.66 6.88
CA TYR A 19 1.67 -17.95 7.05
C TYR A 19 1.61 -18.82 5.79
N PHE A 20 0.70 -18.53 4.87
CA PHE A 20 0.42 -19.35 3.69
C PHE A 20 0.71 -18.63 2.37
N HIS A 21 0.69 -17.29 2.39
CA HIS A 21 0.95 -16.44 1.23
C HIS A 21 1.92 -15.31 1.61
N GLU A 22 2.81 -14.94 0.71
CA GLU A 22 3.64 -13.75 0.89
C GLU A 22 2.82 -12.48 0.63
N PRO A 23 3.22 -11.31 1.16
CA PRO A 23 2.57 -10.05 0.84
C PRO A 23 2.63 -9.72 -0.65
N GLU A 24 1.48 -9.37 -1.21
CA GLU A 24 1.33 -9.07 -2.63
C GLU A 24 1.02 -7.59 -2.87
N ARG A 25 1.25 -7.12 -4.11
CA ARG A 25 0.91 -5.75 -4.48
C ARG A 25 -0.61 -5.57 -4.38
N GLY A 26 -1.04 -4.49 -3.75
CA GLY A 26 -2.45 -4.17 -3.52
C GLY A 26 -2.95 -4.57 -2.14
N ASP A 27 -2.24 -5.43 -1.40
CA ASP A 27 -2.60 -5.79 -0.04
C ASP A 27 -2.66 -4.55 0.87
N VAL A 28 -3.71 -4.47 1.68
CA VAL A 28 -3.80 -3.51 2.78
C VAL A 28 -3.29 -4.19 4.04
N ILE A 29 -2.17 -3.70 4.55
CA ILE A 29 -1.48 -4.29 5.69
C ILE A 29 -1.51 -3.38 6.91
N ILE A 30 -1.44 -4.05 8.06
CA ILE A 30 -1.27 -3.41 9.36
C ILE A 30 0.11 -3.78 9.88
N PHE A 31 0.94 -2.78 10.17
CA PHE A 31 2.30 -3.00 10.67
C PHE A 31 2.72 -1.96 11.69
N TYR A 32 3.73 -2.32 12.49
CA TYR A 32 4.40 -1.40 13.39
C TYR A 32 5.57 -0.74 12.65
N PRO A 33 5.59 0.58 12.47
CA PRO A 33 6.65 1.25 11.74
C PRO A 33 7.93 1.26 12.59
N PRO A 34 9.11 1.15 11.95
CA PRO A 34 10.39 1.02 12.67
C PRO A 34 10.74 2.25 13.51
N LEU A 35 10.29 3.44 13.10
CA LEU A 35 10.58 4.71 13.79
C LEU A 35 9.64 5.00 14.97
N ASN A 36 8.47 4.36 15.03
CA ASN A 36 7.51 4.55 16.12
C ASN A 36 6.69 3.26 16.34
N PRO A 37 7.28 2.25 17.01
CA PRO A 37 6.63 0.95 17.19
C PRO A 37 5.43 0.99 18.13
N GLU A 38 5.19 2.10 18.83
CA GLU A 38 4.02 2.27 19.71
C GLU A 38 2.74 2.57 18.92
N THR A 39 2.87 2.98 17.65
CA THR A 39 1.72 3.30 16.79
C THR A 39 1.56 2.25 15.70
N VAL A 40 0.33 1.83 15.45
CA VAL A 40 0.01 0.89 14.37
C VAL A 40 -0.35 1.66 13.10
N TYR A 41 0.23 1.28 11.97
CA TYR A 41 -0.03 1.92 10.68
C TYR A 41 -0.82 0.98 9.79
N ILE A 42 -1.76 1.55 9.04
CA ILE A 42 -2.49 0.87 7.97
C ILE A 42 -2.05 1.50 6.64
N LYS A 43 -1.49 0.69 5.75
CA LYS A 43 -0.99 1.13 4.43
C LYS A 43 -1.26 0.07 3.38
N ARG A 44 -1.24 0.47 2.11
CA ARG A 44 -1.31 -0.44 0.95
C ARG A 44 0.08 -0.72 0.40
N ILE A 45 0.34 -1.98 0.02
CA ILE A 45 1.58 -2.37 -0.65
C ILE A 45 1.52 -1.92 -2.11
N ILE A 46 2.31 -0.91 -2.47
CA ILE A 46 2.39 -0.38 -3.84
C ILE A 46 3.56 -0.98 -4.64
N ALA A 47 4.59 -1.51 -3.98
CA ALA A 47 5.80 -2.06 -4.60
C ALA A 47 6.32 -3.28 -3.83
N LEU A 48 6.96 -4.19 -4.56
CA LEU A 48 7.52 -5.43 -4.04
C LEU A 48 9.06 -5.40 -4.05
N PRO A 49 9.73 -6.30 -3.32
CA PRO A 49 11.19 -6.40 -3.34
C PRO A 49 11.75 -6.54 -4.77
N GLY A 50 12.82 -5.80 -5.04
CA GLY A 50 13.46 -5.74 -6.37
C GLY A 50 12.79 -4.80 -7.36
N GLU A 51 11.80 -4.00 -6.92
CA GLU A 51 11.17 -2.97 -7.73
C GLU A 51 11.61 -1.56 -7.29
N SER A 52 11.70 -0.66 -8.25
CA SER A 52 11.91 0.77 -8.00
C SER A 52 10.61 1.55 -8.21
N VAL A 53 10.37 2.56 -7.39
CA VAL A 53 9.16 3.41 -7.47
C VAL A 53 9.58 4.84 -7.81
N GLU A 54 8.89 5.44 -8.78
CA GLU A 54 8.98 6.86 -9.10
C GLU A 54 7.59 7.50 -8.99
N ILE A 55 7.53 8.68 -8.39
CA ILE A 55 6.33 9.50 -8.36
C ILE A 55 6.61 10.73 -9.21
N LYS A 56 5.88 10.91 -10.31
CA LYS A 56 6.05 12.02 -11.25
C LYS A 56 4.72 12.49 -11.79
N GLU A 57 4.50 13.82 -11.75
CA GLU A 57 3.28 14.46 -12.28
C GLU A 57 1.99 13.87 -11.69
N GLY A 58 2.01 13.56 -10.39
CA GLY A 58 0.87 12.94 -9.70
C GLY A 58 0.62 11.49 -10.10
N LYS A 59 1.52 10.83 -10.84
CA LYS A 59 1.42 9.41 -11.19
C LYS A 59 2.50 8.59 -10.48
N VAL A 60 2.20 7.32 -10.24
CA VAL A 60 3.14 6.38 -9.61
C VAL A 60 3.57 5.35 -10.65
N TYR A 61 4.88 5.21 -10.83
CA TYR A 61 5.49 4.26 -11.76
C TYR A 61 6.32 3.24 -11.00
N ILE A 62 6.20 1.98 -11.41
CA ILE A 62 6.93 0.85 -10.86
C ILE A 62 7.82 0.27 -11.94
N TYR A 63 9.12 0.16 -11.65
CA TYR A 63 10.12 -0.37 -12.57
C TYR A 63 10.65 -1.71 -12.08
N LYS A 64 10.68 -2.71 -12.97
CA LYS A 64 11.25 -4.04 -12.71
C LYS A 64 11.86 -4.64 -13.98
N ASN A 65 13.16 -4.94 -13.95
CA ASN A 65 13.87 -5.59 -15.07
C ASN A 65 13.62 -4.95 -16.45
N GLY A 66 13.62 -3.61 -16.51
CA GLY A 66 13.38 -2.85 -17.74
C GLY A 66 11.90 -2.68 -18.14
N ASN A 67 10.97 -3.30 -17.41
CA ASN A 67 9.53 -3.07 -17.57
C ASN A 67 9.07 -1.92 -16.67
N VAL A 68 8.10 -1.15 -17.15
CA VAL A 68 7.44 -0.08 -16.40
C VAL A 68 5.94 -0.34 -16.31
N ILE A 69 5.39 -0.15 -15.12
CA ILE A 69 3.96 -0.25 -14.85
C ILE A 69 3.54 1.07 -14.21
N GLU A 70 2.57 1.76 -14.82
CA GLU A 70 1.87 2.87 -14.16
C GLU A 70 0.85 2.27 -13.19
N LEU A 71 0.97 2.59 -11.90
CA LEU A 71 0.02 2.14 -10.89
C LEU A 71 -1.25 2.97 -10.99
N ASN A 72 -2.36 2.31 -11.35
CA ASN A 72 -3.66 2.95 -11.49
C ASN A 72 -4.48 2.80 -10.20
N GLU A 73 -4.39 3.80 -9.32
CA GLU A 73 -5.20 3.90 -8.10
C GLU A 73 -5.94 5.25 -8.04
N PRO A 74 -6.98 5.43 -8.88
CA PRO A 74 -7.59 6.76 -9.10
C PRO A 74 -8.22 7.32 -7.82
N HIS A 75 -8.74 6.45 -6.94
CA HIS A 75 -9.37 6.84 -5.68
C HIS A 75 -8.40 7.49 -4.67
N TYR A 76 -7.09 7.26 -4.81
CA TYR A 76 -6.07 7.80 -3.91
C TYR A 76 -5.15 8.82 -4.58
N ILE A 77 -4.93 8.66 -5.89
CA ILE A 77 -4.02 9.49 -6.67
C ILE A 77 -4.69 10.79 -7.14
N ASP A 78 -6.01 10.75 -7.39
CA ASP A 78 -6.82 11.91 -7.74
C ASP A 78 -8.21 11.80 -7.05
N PRO A 79 -8.27 11.95 -5.71
CA PRO A 79 -9.52 11.78 -4.99
C PRO A 79 -10.54 12.82 -5.48
N PRO A 80 -11.80 12.42 -5.72
CA PRO A 80 -12.84 13.37 -6.10
C PRO A 80 -12.97 14.46 -5.01
N ARG A 81 -12.95 15.73 -5.44
CA ARG A 81 -13.13 16.89 -4.57
C ARG A 81 -14.53 16.96 -3.95
#